data_AF-A0A963ENY5-F1
#
_entry.id   AF-A0A963ENY5-F1
#
_cell.length_a   1.000
_cell.length_b   1.000
_cell.length_c   1.000
_cell.angle_alpha   90.00
_cell.angle_beta   90.00
_cell.angle_gamma   90.00
#
_symmetry.space_group_name_H-M   'P 1'
#
loop_
_entity.id
_entity.type
_entity.pdbx_description
1 polymer ?
#
loop_
_entity_poly.entity_id
_entity_poly.type
_entity_poly.pdbx_seq_one_letter_code
_entity_poly.pdbx_strand_id
1 'polypeptide(L)'
;RPESQFHVDRFRPNILLDAPDSDHPFPEAQWLGQQIHIGDLVLEAVGECPRCAMTTHGFGDLPKDPGIMRGLVQANNGNIGLYAKVVQGGTIEVGDSMTLTPASPAA
;
A
#
# COMPACT_ATOMS: atom_id res chain seq x y z
N ARG A 1 3.73 19.45 9.08
CA ARG A 1 2.61 20.39 8.83
C ARG A 1 1.33 19.65 9.18
N PRO A 2 0.62 20.00 10.27
CA PRO A 2 -0.26 19.04 10.94
C PRO A 2 -1.71 18.97 10.41
N GLU A 3 -2.10 19.81 9.44
CA GLU A 3 -3.52 19.96 9.07
C GLU A 3 -3.98 19.01 7.96
N SER A 4 -3.07 18.27 7.34
CA SER A 4 -3.45 17.38 6.24
C SER A 4 -4.09 16.09 6.75
N GLN A 5 -5.30 15.81 6.26
CA GLN A 5 -6.08 14.63 6.66
C GLN A 5 -5.72 13.43 5.79
N PHE A 6 -4.67 12.71 6.19
CA PHE A 6 -4.24 11.45 5.59
C PHE A 6 -5.20 10.32 5.97
N HIS A 7 -6.32 10.22 5.24
CA HIS A 7 -7.31 9.15 5.41
C HIS A 7 -7.10 8.06 4.36
N VAL A 8 -7.21 6.78 4.77
CA VAL A 8 -6.98 5.61 3.91
C VAL A 8 -7.85 5.61 2.65
N ASP A 9 -9.09 6.12 2.75
CA ASP A 9 -10.04 6.18 1.65
C ASP A 9 -9.57 7.03 0.46
N ARG A 10 -8.69 8.01 0.69
CA ARG A 10 -8.09 8.81 -0.38
C ARG A 10 -7.17 7.97 -1.28
N PHE A 11 -6.63 6.90 -0.72
CA PHE A 11 -5.68 6.01 -1.38
C PHE A 11 -6.36 4.84 -2.08
N ARG A 12 -7.62 4.56 -1.75
CA ARG A 12 -8.46 3.52 -2.37
C ARG A 12 -7.73 2.16 -2.49
N PRO A 13 -7.11 1.65 -1.41
CA PRO A 13 -6.48 0.34 -1.45
C PRO A 13 -7.53 -0.74 -1.65
N ASN A 14 -7.14 -1.86 -2.27
CA ASN A 14 -7.97 -3.07 -2.28
C ASN A 14 -7.79 -3.87 -0.99
N ILE A 15 -6.58 -3.88 -0.44
CA ILE A 15 -6.20 -4.58 0.78
C ILE A 15 -5.38 -3.60 1.63
N LEU A 16 -5.75 -3.47 2.91
CA LEU A 16 -4.99 -2.73 3.91
C LEU A 16 -4.35 -3.75 4.84
N LEU A 17 -3.04 -3.64 5.06
CA LEU A 17 -2.26 -4.58 5.85
C LEU A 17 -1.56 -3.81 6.97
N ASP A 18 -1.67 -4.32 8.19
CA ASP A 18 -0.90 -3.82 9.32
C ASP A 18 0.48 -4.48 9.33
N ALA A 19 1.52 -3.67 9.50
CA ALA A 19 2.91 -4.13 9.56
C ALA A 19 3.58 -3.66 10.88
N PRO A 20 3.11 -4.17 12.04
CA PRO A 20 3.57 -3.69 13.35
C PRO A 20 5.04 -4.00 13.62
N ASP A 21 5.61 -5.00 12.96
CA ASP A 21 7.00 -5.46 13.14
C ASP A 21 7.99 -4.75 12.20
N SER A 22 7.55 -3.77 11.42
CA SER A 22 8.45 -3.01 10.54
C SER A 22 8.89 -1.70 11.19
N ASP A 23 10.20 -1.49 11.25
CA ASP A 23 10.81 -0.22 11.66
C ASP A 23 10.86 0.81 10.52
N HIS A 24 10.46 0.42 9.30
CA HIS A 24 10.50 1.31 8.13
C HIS A 24 9.21 2.15 8.06
N PRO A 25 9.29 3.47 7.80
CA PRO A 25 8.11 4.33 7.67
C PRO A 25 7.18 3.96 6.51
N PHE A 26 7.68 3.19 5.53
CA PHE A 26 6.96 2.66 4.38
C PHE A 26 7.30 1.17 4.22
N PRO A 27 6.73 0.27 5.04
CA PRO A 27 7.07 -1.15 5.04
C PRO A 27 6.87 -1.79 3.67
N GLU A 28 5.87 -1.33 2.91
CA GLU A 28 5.53 -1.86 1.59
C GLU A 28 6.66 -1.77 0.57
N ALA A 29 7.56 -0.79 0.70
CA ALA A 29 8.69 -0.61 -0.21
C ALA A 29 9.69 -1.76 -0.09
N GLN A 30 9.79 -2.38 1.10
CA GLN A 30 10.69 -3.52 1.33
C GLN A 30 10.13 -4.83 0.76
N TRP A 31 8.83 -4.88 0.44
CA TRP A 31 8.18 -6.09 -0.04
C TRP A 31 8.33 -6.27 -1.55
N LEU A 32 8.88 -5.29 -2.28
CA LEU A 32 9.10 -5.39 -3.73
C LEU A 32 9.92 -6.62 -4.10
N GLY A 33 9.42 -7.39 -5.07
CA GLY A 33 10.04 -8.65 -5.47
C GLY A 33 9.87 -9.79 -4.46
N GLN A 34 8.99 -9.65 -3.46
CA GLN A 34 8.58 -10.71 -2.55
C GLN A 34 7.15 -11.17 -2.86
N GLN A 35 6.81 -12.36 -2.38
CA GLN A 35 5.45 -12.88 -2.35
C GLN A 35 4.81 -12.64 -0.98
N ILE A 36 3.62 -12.08 -1.02
CA ILE A 36 2.74 -11.80 0.10
C ILE A 36 1.72 -12.93 0.16
N HIS A 37 1.73 -13.68 1.26
CA HIS A 37 0.80 -14.77 1.52
C HIS A 37 -0.23 -14.33 2.56
N ILE A 38 -1.51 -14.48 2.24
CA ILE A 38 -2.64 -14.18 3.13
C ILE A 38 -3.61 -15.36 3.01
N GLY A 39 -3.59 -16.27 3.97
CA GLY A 39 -4.31 -17.55 3.84
C GLY A 39 -3.89 -18.30 2.57
N ASP A 40 -4.84 -18.57 1.68
CA ASP A 40 -4.61 -19.23 0.38
C ASP A 40 -4.22 -18.26 -0.76
N LEU A 41 -4.36 -16.95 -0.53
CA LEU A 41 -4.03 -15.91 -1.50
C LEU A 41 -2.52 -15.70 -1.55
N VAL A 42 -1.96 -15.71 -2.75
CA VAL A 42 -0.55 -15.37 -2.98
C VAL A 42 -0.48 -14.21 -3.96
N LEU A 43 0.12 -13.10 -3.52
CA LEU A 43 0.35 -11.90 -4.31
C LEU A 43 1.85 -11.67 -4.50
N GLU A 44 2.28 -11.29 -5.68
CA GLU A 44 3.65 -10.85 -5.95
C GLU A 44 3.70 -9.32 -5.98
N ALA A 45 4.57 -8.71 -5.19
CA ALA A 45 4.76 -7.26 -5.20
C ALA A 45 5.55 -6.82 -6.44
N VAL A 46 4.88 -6.21 -7.40
CA VAL A 46 5.42 -5.91 -8.74
C VAL A 46 5.93 -4.48 -8.90
N GLY A 47 5.59 -3.56 -7.99
CA GLY A 47 6.06 -2.18 -8.08
C GLY A 47 5.50 -1.23 -7.03
N GLU A 48 6.17 -0.11 -6.86
CA GLU A 48 5.69 1.00 -6.02
C GLU A 48 4.44 1.63 -6.65
N CYS A 49 3.57 2.21 -5.82
CA CYS A 49 2.36 2.88 -6.28
C CYS A 49 2.53 4.41 -6.28
N PRO A 50 2.94 5.03 -7.40
CA PRO A 50 2.96 6.48 -7.51
C PRO A 50 1.54 7.05 -7.47
N ARG A 51 1.33 8.03 -6.59
CA ARG A 51 0.04 8.68 -6.45
C ARG A 51 -0.04 9.92 -7.31
N CYS A 52 -1.19 10.11 -7.94
CA CYS A 52 -1.49 11.33 -8.69
C CYS A 52 -2.31 12.31 -7.83
N ALA A 53 -2.52 13.51 -8.38
CA ALA A 53 -3.29 14.58 -7.73
C ALA A 53 -4.71 14.17 -7.30
N MET A 54 -5.25 13.06 -7.83
CA MET A 54 -6.56 12.52 -7.41
C MET A 54 -6.66 12.29 -5.90
N THR A 55 -5.55 11.94 -5.21
CA THR A 55 -5.54 11.79 -3.74
C THR A 55 -5.82 13.08 -2.98
N THR A 56 -5.63 14.23 -3.61
CA THR A 56 -5.90 15.56 -3.04
C THR A 56 -7.34 16.00 -3.15
N HIS A 57 -8.14 15.36 -3.99
CA HIS A 57 -9.55 15.72 -4.15
C HIS A 57 -10.34 15.37 -2.90
N GLY A 58 -11.42 16.12 -2.65
CA GLY A 58 -12.34 15.78 -1.56
C GLY A 58 -13.11 14.50 -1.90
N PHE A 59 -13.41 13.70 -0.88
CA PHE A 59 -14.17 12.47 -1.00
C PHE A 59 -15.05 12.29 0.24
N GLY A 60 -16.37 12.16 0.03
CA GLY A 60 -17.33 12.18 1.15
C GLY A 60 -17.19 13.47 1.96
N ASP A 61 -17.01 13.33 3.27
CA ASP A 61 -16.82 14.45 4.21
C ASP A 61 -15.38 15.00 4.22
N LEU A 62 -14.46 14.39 3.47
CA LEU A 62 -13.08 14.84 3.43
C LEU A 62 -12.94 16.03 2.46
N PRO A 63 -12.42 17.19 2.91
CA PRO A 63 -12.21 18.34 2.04
C PRO A 63 -11.07 18.09 1.05
N LYS A 64 -11.01 18.93 -0.01
CA LYS A 64 -9.85 18.94 -0.91
C LYS A 64 -8.60 19.38 -0.14
N ASP A 65 -7.53 18.61 -0.25
CA ASP A 65 -6.26 18.88 0.43
C ASP A 65 -5.05 18.67 -0.50
N PRO A 66 -4.50 19.74 -1.10
CA PRO A 66 -3.28 19.69 -1.90
C PRO A 66 -2.00 19.40 -1.09
N GLY A 67 -2.06 19.53 0.25
CA GLY A 67 -0.94 19.26 1.15
C GLY A 67 -0.53 17.79 1.17
N ILE A 68 -1.49 16.88 0.92
CA ILE A 68 -1.26 15.43 0.90
C ILE A 68 -0.17 15.04 -0.09
N MET A 69 -0.30 15.47 -1.36
CA MET A 69 0.72 15.16 -2.36
C MET A 69 2.07 15.78 -2.04
N ARG A 70 2.12 16.98 -1.46
CA ARG A 70 3.40 17.58 -1.04
C ARG A 70 4.06 16.78 0.08
N GLY A 71 3.27 16.29 1.05
CA GLY A 71 3.76 15.43 2.12
C GLY A 71 4.28 14.10 1.58
N LEU A 72 3.53 13.45 0.68
CA LEU A 72 3.95 12.20 0.05
C LEU A 72 5.23 12.36 -0.77
N VAL A 73 5.35 13.43 -1.54
CA VAL A 73 6.57 13.71 -2.33
C VAL A 73 7.78 13.93 -1.43
N GLN A 74 7.61 14.61 -0.30
CA GLN A 74 8.70 14.84 0.66
C GLN A 74 9.08 13.59 1.45
N ALA A 75 8.12 12.71 1.74
CA ALA A 75 8.33 11.56 2.60
C ALA A 75 8.78 10.30 1.84
N ASN A 76 8.23 10.06 0.65
CA ASN A 76 8.46 8.82 -0.10
C ASN A 76 8.35 9.03 -1.62
N ASN A 77 8.86 10.15 -2.15
CA ASN A 77 8.87 10.49 -3.57
C ASN A 77 7.49 10.48 -4.26
N GLY A 78 6.40 10.55 -3.49
CA GLY A 78 5.02 10.53 -4.01
C GLY A 78 4.43 9.12 -4.11
N ASN A 79 5.12 8.12 -3.57
CA ASN A 79 4.72 6.72 -3.58
C ASN A 79 4.09 6.33 -2.23
N ILE A 80 2.98 5.61 -2.27
CA ILE A 80 2.38 4.98 -1.08
C ILE A 80 1.51 3.81 -1.51
N GLY A 81 1.71 2.67 -0.86
CA GLY A 81 1.18 1.39 -1.30
C GLY A 81 2.01 0.74 -2.42
N LEU A 82 1.61 -0.48 -2.78
CA LEU A 82 2.28 -1.31 -3.77
C LEU A 82 1.27 -1.85 -4.78
N TYR A 83 1.72 -2.03 -6.02
CA TYR A 83 1.00 -2.86 -6.98
C TYR A 83 1.37 -4.31 -6.77
N ALA A 84 0.36 -5.16 -6.67
CA ALA A 84 0.54 -6.59 -6.52
C ALA A 84 -0.15 -7.34 -7.66
N LYS A 85 0.47 -8.43 -8.10
CA LYS A 85 -0.09 -9.36 -9.07
C LYS A 85 -0.57 -10.61 -8.34
N VAL A 86 -1.77 -11.08 -8.66
CA VAL A 86 -2.26 -12.36 -8.13
C VAL A 86 -1.47 -13.50 -8.77
N VAL A 87 -0.71 -14.24 -7.96
CA VAL A 87 -0.01 -15.47 -8.36
C VAL A 87 -0.94 -16.66 -8.16
N GLN A 88 -1.62 -16.69 -7.03
CA GLN A 88 -2.64 -17.69 -6.71
C GLN A 88 -3.84 -16.98 -6.08
N GLY A 89 -5.03 -17.23 -6.62
CA GLY A 89 -6.28 -16.73 -6.05
C GLY A 89 -6.66 -17.50 -4.80
N GLY A 90 -7.28 -16.81 -3.85
CA GLY A 90 -7.78 -17.38 -2.60
C GLY A 90 -8.88 -16.51 -2.02
N THR A 91 -9.54 -17.00 -0.98
CA THR A 91 -10.44 -16.19 -0.15
C THR A 91 -9.65 -15.65 1.02
N ILE A 92 -9.84 -14.37 1.33
CA ILE A 92 -9.24 -13.71 2.48
C ILE A 92 -10.33 -13.03 3.28
N GLU A 93 -10.13 -12.96 4.59
CA GLU A 93 -11.00 -12.25 5.53
C GLU A 93 -10.21 -11.24 6.36
N VAL A 94 -10.90 -10.23 6.89
CA VAL A 94 -10.28 -9.27 7.79
C VAL A 94 -9.83 -9.99 9.06
N GLY A 95 -8.54 -9.86 9.39
CA GLY A 95 -7.91 -10.55 10.52
C GLY A 95 -6.97 -11.68 10.11
N ASP A 96 -6.96 -12.06 8.82
CA ASP A 96 -5.97 -13.01 8.32
C ASP A 96 -4.54 -12.48 8.46
N SER A 97 -3.64 -13.36 8.86
CA SER A 97 -2.22 -13.02 9.03
C SER A 97 -1.49 -13.05 7.69
N MET A 98 -0.62 -12.07 7.50
CA MET A 98 0.26 -12.00 6.34
C MET A 98 1.63 -12.60 6.65
N THR A 99 2.21 -13.33 5.69
CA THR A 99 3.65 -13.64 5.69
C THR A 99 4.31 -13.26 4.37
N LEU A 100 5.63 -13.03 4.42
CA LEU A 100 6.45 -12.69 3.26
C LEU A 100 7.39 -13.83 2.94
N THR A 101 7.50 -14.17 1.67
CA THR A 101 8.52 -15.08 1.16
C THR A 101 9.26 -14.44 -0.02
N PRO A 102 10.55 -14.75 -0.25
CA PRO A 102 11.24 -14.29 -1.45
C PRO A 102 10.49 -14.78 -2.68
N ALA A 103 10.26 -13.92 -3.68
CA ALA A 103 9.69 -14.41 -4.92
C ALA A 103 10.64 -15.43 -5.53
N SER A 104 10.13 -16.64 -5.77
CA SER A 104 10.91 -17.66 -6.48
C SER A 104 11.32 -17.09 -7.83
N PRO A 105 12.58 -17.22 -8.27
CA PRO A 105 12.98 -16.79 -9.60
C PRO A 105 12.05 -17.49 -10.60
N ALA A 106 11.38 -16.70 -11.43
CA ALA A 106 10.59 -17.22 -12.53
C ALA A 106 11.51 -18.13 -13.36
N ALA A 107 11.11 -19.40 -13.49
CA ALA A 107 11.79 -20.40 -14.31
C ALA A 107 11.76 -20.01 -15.79
#